data_AF-A0A498IFX8-F1
#
_entry.id   AF-A0A498IFX8-F1
#
_cell.length_a   1.000
_cell.length_b   1.000
_cell.length_c   1.000
_cell.angle_alpha   90.00
_cell.angle_beta   90.00
_cell.angle_gamma   90.00
#
_symmetry.space_group_name_H-M   'P 1'
#
loop_
_entity.id
_entity.type
_entity.pdbx_description
1 polymer ?
#
loop_
_entity_poly.entity_id
_entity_poly.type
_entity_poly.pdbx_seq_one_letter_code
_entity_poly.pdbx_strand_id
1 'polypeptide(L)'
;MFSIPNYSWICVQVAKENADVIILDDNFKTTVNVARWGRSVYINIQKFVQFQLTVNVVTLMINFVSACVSGSAPLTAVQLLWVNMIMDTLGALALAAEPPNDGLMKRPPVGRGTSFITKAMWRNIIDQSIYQLAVLGVLNFSGEKLLGLTGSDATEVLNTVIFNAFVFCQVFNQINSRDIEKINIFRGMFDSWVFLIVMVCTAAFQVIIVEFLGAFASTVPLSWQLWLLSILLGAVSMLVAVVLKLIPVERITKHHDGYEALPSGPPEGIV
;
A
#
# COMPACT_ATOMS: atom_id res chain seq x y z
N MET A 1 -18.22 -22.07 62.11
CA MET A 1 -18.04 -22.55 60.71
C MET A 1 -17.93 -21.30 59.83
N PHE A 2 -16.73 -20.71 59.74
CA PHE A 2 -16.49 -19.53 58.90
C PHE A 2 -16.28 -19.99 57.46
N SER A 3 -17.23 -19.67 56.59
CA SER A 3 -17.11 -19.89 55.15
C SER A 3 -16.11 -18.87 54.60
N ILE A 4 -14.98 -19.35 54.09
CA ILE A 4 -13.94 -18.51 53.47
C ILE A 4 -14.53 -17.98 52.15
N PRO A 5 -14.75 -16.66 51.99
CA PRO A 5 -15.38 -16.12 50.79
C PRO A 5 -14.40 -16.18 49.61
N ASN A 6 -14.72 -16.97 48.60
CA ASN A 6 -14.36 -16.88 47.16
C ASN A 6 -13.22 -15.92 46.69
N TYR A 7 -12.06 -15.87 47.35
CA TYR A 7 -10.92 -15.04 46.91
C TYR A 7 -10.41 -15.43 45.51
N SER A 8 -10.55 -16.70 45.12
CA SER A 8 -10.14 -17.19 43.79
C SER A 8 -10.90 -16.49 42.65
N TRP A 9 -12.21 -16.28 42.81
CA TRP A 9 -13.01 -15.58 41.81
C TRP A 9 -12.68 -14.09 41.71
N ILE A 10 -12.33 -13.46 42.83
CA ILE A 10 -11.87 -12.07 42.84
C ILE A 10 -10.54 -11.95 42.09
N CYS A 11 -9.57 -12.84 42.35
CA CYS A 11 -8.30 -12.84 41.64
C CYS A 11 -8.48 -13.04 40.12
N VAL A 12 -9.39 -13.93 39.70
CA VAL A 12 -9.69 -14.16 38.27
C VAL A 12 -10.36 -12.94 37.64
N GLN A 13 -11.31 -12.29 38.32
CA GLN A 13 -11.96 -11.08 37.80
C GLN A 13 -10.97 -9.91 37.71
N VAL A 14 -10.17 -9.69 38.76
CA VAL A 14 -9.11 -8.68 38.76
C VAL A 14 -8.09 -8.97 37.64
N ALA A 15 -7.71 -10.24 37.43
CA ALA A 15 -6.83 -10.60 36.32
C ALA A 15 -7.46 -10.32 34.94
N LYS A 16 -8.77 -10.58 34.77
CA LYS A 16 -9.50 -10.26 33.53
C LYS A 16 -9.62 -8.75 33.30
N GLU A 17 -9.90 -7.99 34.34
CA GLU A 17 -10.01 -6.53 34.26
C GLU A 17 -8.68 -5.83 33.94
N ASN A 18 -7.55 -6.46 34.31
CA ASN A 18 -6.20 -5.93 34.06
C ASN A 18 -5.49 -6.56 32.85
N ALA A 19 -6.12 -7.50 32.14
CA ALA A 19 -5.51 -8.16 30.99
C ALA A 19 -5.84 -7.44 29.67
N ASP A 20 -4.81 -7.16 28.86
CA ASP A 20 -4.98 -6.59 27.51
C ASP A 20 -5.67 -7.56 26.53
N VAL A 21 -5.54 -8.87 26.78
CA VAL A 21 -6.14 -9.93 25.96
C VAL A 21 -6.64 -11.04 26.88
N ILE A 22 -7.92 -11.39 26.76
CA ILE A 22 -8.55 -12.51 27.48
C ILE A 22 -8.79 -13.65 26.49
N ILE A 23 -8.26 -14.83 26.80
CA ILE A 23 -8.49 -16.04 26.01
C ILE A 23 -9.76 -16.71 26.53
N LEU A 24 -10.73 -16.91 25.63
CA LEU A 24 -12.05 -17.46 25.99
C LEU A 24 -12.03 -18.99 26.03
N ASP A 25 -11.15 -19.61 25.25
CA ASP A 25 -10.86 -21.03 25.29
C ASP A 25 -9.52 -21.25 26.01
N ASP A 26 -9.45 -22.18 26.96
CA ASP A 26 -8.21 -22.48 27.71
C ASP A 26 -7.16 -23.22 26.85
N ASN A 27 -7.01 -22.82 25.58
CA ASN A 27 -6.18 -23.46 24.57
C ASN A 27 -5.01 -22.55 24.16
N PHE A 28 -3.79 -23.02 24.41
CA PHE A 28 -2.56 -22.34 23.99
C PHE A 28 -2.49 -22.08 22.47
N LYS A 29 -3.22 -22.85 21.65
CA LYS A 29 -3.32 -22.60 20.20
C LYS A 29 -3.93 -21.22 19.91
N THR A 30 -4.85 -20.74 20.74
CA THR A 30 -5.49 -19.42 20.56
C THR A 30 -4.50 -18.30 20.82
N THR A 31 -3.61 -18.43 21.82
CA THR A 31 -2.51 -17.47 22.04
C THR A 31 -1.63 -17.33 20.81
N VAL A 32 -1.25 -18.46 20.19
CA VAL A 32 -0.40 -18.46 18.99
C VAL A 32 -1.14 -17.86 17.80
N ASN A 33 -2.44 -18.14 17.66
CA ASN A 33 -3.28 -17.57 16.60
C ASN A 33 -3.42 -16.05 16.75
N VAL A 34 -3.68 -15.54 17.96
CA VAL A 34 -3.74 -14.10 18.25
C VAL A 34 -2.41 -13.43 17.93
N ALA A 35 -1.28 -14.05 18.32
CA ALA A 35 0.04 -13.52 17.98
C ALA A 35 0.29 -13.49 16.46
N ARG A 36 -0.16 -14.52 15.71
CA ARG A 36 -0.09 -14.55 14.25
C ARG A 36 -0.90 -13.42 13.62
N TRP A 37 -2.12 -13.20 14.11
CA TRP A 37 -2.98 -12.10 13.65
C TRP A 37 -2.39 -10.73 13.97
N GLY A 38 -1.85 -10.53 15.18
CA GLY A 38 -1.18 -9.28 15.56
C GLY A 38 0.02 -8.95 14.66
N ARG A 39 0.85 -9.95 14.31
CA ARG A 39 1.93 -9.78 13.34
C ARG A 39 1.40 -9.42 11.94
N SER A 40 0.27 -9.98 11.54
CA SER A 40 -0.35 -9.69 10.24
C SER A 40 -0.82 -8.24 10.19
N VAL A 41 -1.52 -7.78 11.22
CA VAL A 41 -1.99 -6.39 11.35
C VAL A 41 -0.82 -5.42 11.28
N TYR A 42 0.27 -5.67 12.02
CA TYR A 42 1.46 -4.82 11.98
C TYR A 42 2.02 -4.66 10.56
N ILE A 43 2.15 -5.76 9.83
CA ILE A 43 2.64 -5.75 8.44
C ILE A 43 1.64 -5.07 7.50
N ASN A 44 0.34 -5.29 7.68
CA ASN A 44 -0.69 -4.64 6.86
C ASN A 44 -0.67 -3.12 7.04
N ILE A 45 -0.44 -2.62 8.27
CA ILE A 45 -0.25 -1.18 8.53
C ILE A 45 1.03 -0.69 7.84
N GLN A 46 2.13 -1.44 7.87
CA GLN A 46 3.34 -1.06 7.14
C GLN A 46 3.10 -0.94 5.63
N LYS A 47 2.40 -1.90 5.01
CA LYS A 47 2.02 -1.84 3.58
C LYS A 47 1.16 -0.62 3.27
N PHE A 48 0.17 -0.35 4.12
CA PHE A 48 -0.68 0.83 4.01
C PHE A 48 0.14 2.13 4.07
N VAL A 49 1.02 2.26 5.07
CA VAL A 49 1.87 3.46 5.21
C VAL A 49 2.82 3.59 4.02
N GLN A 50 3.37 2.50 3.49
CA GLN A 50 4.21 2.53 2.29
C GLN A 50 3.45 3.09 1.08
N PHE A 51 2.23 2.60 0.86
CA PHE A 51 1.37 3.05 -0.22
C PHE A 51 1.01 4.54 -0.06
N GLN A 52 0.48 4.92 1.10
CA GLN A 52 0.02 6.28 1.39
C GLN A 52 1.15 7.31 1.30
N LEU A 53 2.34 6.98 1.81
CA LEU A 53 3.49 7.89 1.74
C LEU A 53 3.93 8.11 0.29
N THR A 54 3.90 7.06 -0.54
CA THR A 54 4.28 7.17 -1.97
C THR A 54 3.31 8.08 -2.73
N VAL A 55 1.99 7.86 -2.57
CA VAL A 55 0.94 8.68 -3.19
C VAL A 55 1.11 10.14 -2.80
N ASN A 56 1.25 10.41 -1.49
CA ASN A 56 1.38 11.77 -0.96
C ASN A 56 2.64 12.48 -1.46
N VAL A 57 3.79 11.81 -1.46
CA VAL A 57 5.05 12.39 -1.94
C VAL A 57 4.95 12.74 -3.41
N VAL A 58 4.45 11.83 -4.26
CA VAL A 58 4.31 12.09 -5.70
C VAL A 58 3.35 13.23 -5.96
N THR A 59 2.19 13.22 -5.29
CA THR A 59 1.16 14.24 -5.42
C THR A 59 1.67 15.63 -5.05
N LEU A 60 2.36 15.74 -3.93
CA LEU A 60 2.89 17.02 -3.46
C LEU A 60 3.99 17.52 -4.39
N MET A 61 4.92 16.64 -4.76
CA MET A 61 6.07 17.00 -5.58
C MET A 61 5.66 17.38 -7.01
N ILE A 62 4.74 16.66 -7.66
CA ILE A 62 4.32 16.99 -9.03
C ILE A 62 3.60 18.34 -9.09
N ASN A 63 2.70 18.60 -8.13
CA ASN A 63 1.97 19.87 -8.07
C ASN A 63 2.90 21.03 -7.72
N PHE A 64 3.81 20.83 -6.78
CA PHE A 64 4.80 21.83 -6.41
C PHE A 64 5.72 22.18 -7.58
N VAL A 65 6.35 21.17 -8.20
CA VAL A 65 7.26 21.38 -9.35
C VAL A 65 6.52 22.02 -10.52
N SER A 66 5.30 21.58 -10.82
CA SER A 66 4.51 22.20 -11.90
C SER A 66 4.14 23.65 -11.61
N ALA A 67 3.69 23.94 -10.39
CA ALA A 67 3.33 25.31 -10.00
C ALA A 67 4.54 26.24 -10.07
N CYS A 68 5.74 25.77 -9.71
CA CYS A 68 6.97 26.56 -9.81
C CYS A 68 7.43 26.82 -11.24
N VAL A 69 7.27 25.85 -12.16
CA VAL A 69 7.80 25.98 -13.53
C VAL A 69 6.76 26.56 -14.49
N SER A 70 5.53 26.05 -14.46
CA SER A 70 4.46 26.40 -15.42
C SER A 70 3.48 27.44 -14.87
N GLY A 71 3.51 27.72 -13.56
CA GLY A 71 2.57 28.63 -12.90
C GLY A 71 1.18 28.04 -12.64
N SER A 72 0.90 26.84 -13.13
CA SER A 72 -0.35 26.09 -12.92
C SER A 72 -0.05 24.65 -12.49
N ALA A 73 -0.94 24.09 -11.66
CA ALA A 73 -0.88 22.70 -11.23
C ALA A 73 -1.69 21.81 -12.20
N PRO A 74 -1.18 20.63 -12.58
CA PRO A 74 -1.83 19.77 -13.55
C PRO A 74 -3.02 19.02 -12.91
N LEU A 75 -3.01 18.87 -11.59
CA LEU A 75 -4.06 18.22 -10.82
C LEU A 75 -4.88 19.28 -10.07
N THR A 76 -6.19 19.27 -10.27
CA THR A 76 -7.09 20.19 -9.57
C THR A 76 -7.34 19.76 -8.13
N ALA A 77 -7.76 20.69 -7.27
CA ALA A 77 -8.07 20.39 -5.87
C ALA A 77 -9.12 19.25 -5.73
N VAL A 78 -10.10 19.18 -6.63
CA VAL A 78 -11.13 18.13 -6.65
C VAL A 78 -10.54 16.77 -7.03
N GLN A 79 -9.65 16.73 -8.03
CA GLN A 79 -8.95 15.51 -8.43
C GLN A 79 -8.05 14.97 -7.30
N LEU A 80 -7.38 15.86 -6.59
CA LEU A 80 -6.58 15.49 -5.41
C LEU A 80 -7.44 14.98 -4.25
N LEU A 81 -8.59 15.61 -4.01
CA LEU A 81 -9.55 15.15 -3.01
C LEU A 81 -10.06 13.75 -3.36
N TRP A 82 -10.40 13.50 -4.62
CA TRP A 82 -10.83 12.18 -5.09
C TRP A 82 -9.81 11.09 -4.76
N VAL A 83 -8.53 11.33 -5.09
CA VAL A 83 -7.48 10.35 -4.85
C VAL A 83 -7.25 10.16 -3.35
N ASN A 84 -7.06 11.24 -2.59
CA ASN A 84 -6.74 11.15 -1.16
C ASN A 84 -7.93 10.68 -0.29
N MET A 85 -9.17 10.92 -0.71
CA MET A 85 -10.35 10.59 0.09
C MET A 85 -10.94 9.24 -0.29
N ILE A 86 -11.06 8.92 -1.58
CA ILE A 86 -11.78 7.72 -2.01
C ILE A 86 -10.82 6.62 -2.42
N MET A 87 -9.90 6.90 -3.35
CA MET A 87 -8.96 5.88 -3.81
C MET A 87 -8.08 5.38 -2.67
N ASP A 88 -7.52 6.29 -1.88
CA ASP A 88 -6.64 5.93 -0.76
C ASP A 88 -7.40 5.18 0.33
N THR A 89 -8.66 5.54 0.61
CA THR A 89 -9.49 4.81 1.60
C THR A 89 -9.83 3.41 1.13
N LEU A 90 -10.24 3.24 -0.13
CA LEU A 90 -10.47 1.92 -0.72
C LEU A 90 -9.17 1.10 -0.74
N GLY A 91 -8.06 1.77 -1.05
CA GLY A 91 -6.73 1.19 -1.10
C GLY A 91 -6.25 0.68 0.26
N ALA A 92 -6.45 1.51 1.29
CA ALA A 92 -6.18 1.22 2.68
C ALA A 92 -7.00 0.01 3.17
N LEU A 93 -8.29 -0.02 2.85
CA LEU A 93 -9.17 -1.13 3.21
C LEU A 93 -8.67 -2.46 2.61
N ALA A 94 -8.28 -2.44 1.33
CA ALA A 94 -7.77 -3.64 0.66
C ALA A 94 -6.46 -4.16 1.28
N LEU A 95 -5.54 -3.26 1.65
CA LEU A 95 -4.26 -3.63 2.27
C LEU A 95 -4.40 -4.01 3.76
N ALA A 96 -5.35 -3.41 4.46
CA ALA A 96 -5.62 -3.71 5.87
C ALA A 96 -6.29 -5.08 6.06
N ALA A 97 -7.20 -5.45 5.14
CA ALA A 97 -7.99 -6.67 5.21
C ALA A 97 -7.25 -7.95 4.77
N GLU A 98 -5.94 -7.89 4.53
CA GLU A 98 -5.20 -9.07 4.07
C GLU A 98 -5.03 -10.12 5.17
N PRO A 99 -5.40 -11.39 4.90
CA PRO A 99 -5.26 -12.47 5.88
C PRO A 99 -3.79 -12.82 6.15
N PRO A 100 -3.48 -13.40 7.32
CA PRO A 100 -2.13 -13.84 7.66
C PRO A 100 -1.59 -14.87 6.68
N ASN A 101 -0.38 -14.65 6.17
CA ASN A 101 0.33 -15.58 5.29
C ASN A 101 1.13 -16.60 6.13
N ASP A 102 1.14 -17.88 5.76
CA ASP A 102 1.84 -18.96 6.47
C ASP A 102 3.36 -18.73 6.62
N GLY A 103 3.96 -17.96 5.69
CA GLY A 103 5.37 -17.57 5.79
C GLY A 103 5.68 -16.55 6.90
N LEU A 104 4.67 -15.94 7.53
CA LEU A 104 4.82 -14.88 8.51
C LEU A 104 5.51 -15.34 9.79
N MET A 105 5.22 -16.56 10.23
CA MET A 105 5.78 -17.12 11.47
C MET A 105 7.26 -17.51 11.33
N LYS A 106 7.76 -17.65 10.10
CA LYS A 106 9.18 -17.96 9.82
C LYS A 106 10.09 -16.74 9.95
N ARG A 107 9.53 -15.54 10.07
CA ARG A 107 10.28 -14.30 10.26
C ARG A 107 10.56 -14.06 11.75
N PRO A 108 11.76 -13.55 12.10
CA PRO A 108 12.07 -13.18 13.47
C PRO A 108 11.11 -12.08 13.96
N PRO A 109 10.84 -11.99 15.27
CA PRO A 109 10.04 -10.90 15.83
C PRO A 109 10.67 -9.53 15.52
N VAL A 110 9.81 -8.53 15.36
CA VAL A 110 10.24 -7.15 15.11
C VAL A 110 10.81 -6.59 16.42
N GLY A 111 12.09 -6.23 16.43
CA GLY A 111 12.76 -5.69 17.61
C GLY A 111 12.26 -4.29 17.97
N ARG A 112 12.17 -3.98 19.27
CA ARG A 112 11.64 -2.69 19.78
C ARG A 112 12.41 -1.44 19.28
N GLY A 113 13.68 -1.60 18.90
CA GLY A 113 14.54 -0.53 18.36
C GLY A 113 14.56 -0.45 16.83
N THR A 114 13.73 -1.22 16.13
CA THR A 114 13.70 -1.19 14.66
C THR A 114 12.76 -0.09 14.16
N SER A 115 13.19 0.66 13.14
CA SER A 115 12.36 1.71 12.53
C SER A 115 11.10 1.12 11.92
N PHE A 116 9.94 1.75 12.18
CA PHE A 116 8.65 1.33 11.63
C PHE A 116 8.67 1.28 10.09
N ILE A 117 9.31 2.27 9.44
CA ILE A 117 9.58 2.25 8.01
C ILE A 117 10.94 1.60 7.78
N THR A 118 10.91 0.37 7.25
CA THR A 118 12.15 -0.38 6.96
C THR A 118 12.91 0.22 5.77
N LYS A 119 14.21 -0.05 5.67
CA LYS A 119 15.01 0.38 4.50
C LYS A 119 14.45 -0.14 3.17
N ALA A 120 13.88 -1.35 3.18
CA ALA A 120 13.22 -1.93 2.01
C ALA A 120 11.97 -1.12 1.61
N MET A 121 11.17 -0.67 2.59
CA MET A 121 10.03 0.23 2.32
C MET A 121 10.51 1.56 1.76
N TRP A 122 11.53 2.18 2.36
CA TRP A 122 12.10 3.44 1.86
C TRP A 122 12.58 3.33 0.42
N ARG A 123 13.32 2.26 0.08
CA ARG A 123 13.72 1.97 -1.30
C ARG A 123 12.49 1.91 -2.20
N ASN A 124 11.48 1.08 -1.86
CA ASN A 124 10.26 0.94 -2.67
C ASN A 124 9.53 2.28 -2.87
N ILE A 125 9.44 3.11 -1.83
CA ILE A 125 8.80 4.43 -1.88
C ILE A 125 9.58 5.36 -2.80
N ILE A 126 10.89 5.49 -2.60
CA ILE A 126 11.76 6.36 -3.40
C ILE A 126 11.73 5.95 -4.87
N ASP A 127 11.87 4.65 -5.15
CA ASP A 127 11.88 4.10 -6.51
C ASP A 127 10.58 4.42 -7.26
N GLN A 128 9.43 4.16 -6.62
CA GLN A 128 8.12 4.44 -7.19
C GLN A 128 7.89 5.94 -7.34
N SER A 129 8.28 6.74 -6.34
CA SER A 129 8.14 8.20 -6.43
C SER A 129 8.98 8.78 -7.56
N ILE A 130 10.23 8.35 -7.74
CA ILE A 130 11.08 8.82 -8.84
C ILE A 130 10.47 8.45 -10.20
N TYR A 131 10.03 7.20 -10.37
CA TYR A 131 9.39 6.76 -11.61
C TYR A 131 8.14 7.60 -11.93
N GLN A 132 7.23 7.74 -10.97
CA GLN A 132 5.98 8.48 -11.19
C GLN A 132 6.24 9.96 -11.44
N LEU A 133 7.19 10.58 -10.72
CA LEU A 133 7.57 11.97 -10.96
C LEU A 133 8.22 12.16 -12.34
N ALA A 134 9.03 11.21 -12.80
CA ALA A 134 9.62 11.27 -14.13
C ALA A 134 8.54 11.16 -15.22
N VAL A 135 7.65 10.17 -15.14
CA VAL A 135 6.60 9.95 -16.14
C VAL A 135 5.60 11.11 -16.17
N LEU A 136 5.08 11.51 -15.00
CA LEU A 136 4.12 12.61 -14.91
C LEU A 136 4.76 13.96 -15.21
N GLY A 137 6.03 14.15 -14.83
CA GLY A 137 6.80 15.34 -15.19
C GLY A 137 7.02 15.45 -16.70
N VAL A 138 7.41 14.35 -17.37
CA VAL A 138 7.54 14.32 -18.83
C VAL A 138 6.20 14.59 -19.52
N LEU A 139 5.10 14.00 -19.03
CA LEU A 139 3.77 14.32 -19.54
C LEU A 139 3.40 15.78 -19.32
N ASN A 140 3.69 16.35 -18.15
CA ASN A 140 3.38 17.74 -17.85
C ASN A 140 4.18 18.73 -18.73
N PHE A 141 5.48 18.51 -18.91
CA PHE A 141 6.33 19.44 -19.66
C PHE A 141 6.38 19.20 -21.17
N SER A 142 6.22 17.95 -21.61
CA SER A 142 6.37 17.55 -23.02
C SER A 142 5.15 16.82 -23.59
N GLY A 143 4.09 16.64 -22.81
CA GLY A 143 2.91 15.87 -23.22
C GLY A 143 2.20 16.43 -24.43
N GLU A 144 2.09 17.76 -24.58
CA GLU A 144 1.45 18.37 -25.76
C GLU A 144 2.16 17.96 -27.07
N LYS A 145 3.50 18.00 -27.06
CA LYS A 145 4.32 17.58 -28.21
C LYS A 145 4.32 16.07 -28.41
N LEU A 146 4.39 15.30 -27.32
CA LEU A 146 4.47 13.84 -27.35
C LEU A 146 3.17 13.21 -27.85
N LEU A 147 2.03 13.80 -27.47
CA LEU A 147 0.69 13.33 -27.85
C LEU A 147 0.19 13.99 -29.14
N GLY A 148 0.95 14.90 -29.75
CA GLY A 148 0.55 15.61 -30.97
C GLY A 148 -0.69 16.48 -30.79
N LEU A 149 -0.95 16.96 -29.57
CA LEU A 149 -2.14 17.75 -29.26
C LEU A 149 -1.94 19.15 -29.84
N THR A 150 -2.76 19.51 -30.83
CA THR A 150 -2.76 20.83 -31.46
C THR A 150 -4.17 21.41 -31.38
N GLY A 151 -4.40 22.39 -30.52
CA GLY A 151 -5.71 23.01 -30.34
C GLY A 151 -5.85 23.82 -29.05
N SER A 152 -6.94 24.58 -28.93
CA SER A 152 -7.28 25.34 -27.72
C SER A 152 -7.59 24.45 -26.51
N ASP A 153 -8.03 23.22 -26.76
CA ASP A 153 -8.42 22.25 -25.73
C ASP A 153 -7.25 21.33 -25.31
N ALA A 154 -6.06 21.52 -25.90
CA ALA A 154 -4.91 20.63 -25.70
C ALA A 154 -4.50 20.53 -24.22
N THR A 155 -4.54 21.66 -23.50
CA THR A 155 -4.16 21.72 -22.09
C THR A 155 -5.17 21.00 -21.18
N GLU A 156 -6.47 21.07 -21.49
CA GLU A 156 -7.51 20.36 -20.72
C GLU A 156 -7.44 18.84 -20.93
N VAL A 157 -7.22 18.42 -22.18
CA VAL A 157 -6.97 17.01 -22.52
C VAL A 157 -5.71 16.53 -21.80
N LEU A 158 -4.62 17.29 -21.84
CA LEU A 158 -3.36 16.92 -21.19
C LEU A 158 -3.53 16.77 -19.67
N ASN A 159 -4.16 17.73 -19.00
CA ASN A 159 -4.42 17.64 -17.56
C ASN A 159 -5.26 16.40 -17.22
N THR A 160 -6.23 16.05 -18.07
CA THR A 160 -7.03 14.84 -17.88
C THR A 160 -6.21 13.58 -18.10
N VAL A 161 -5.32 13.53 -19.09
CA VAL A 161 -4.38 12.41 -19.29
C VAL A 161 -3.45 12.27 -18.09
N ILE A 162 -2.91 13.37 -17.56
CA ILE A 162 -2.04 13.36 -16.37
C ILE A 162 -2.80 12.81 -15.16
N PHE A 163 -4.02 13.29 -14.92
CA PHE A 163 -4.89 12.77 -13.87
C PHE A 163 -5.16 11.27 -14.04
N ASN A 164 -5.54 10.84 -15.25
CA ASN A 164 -5.86 9.44 -15.50
C ASN A 164 -4.63 8.53 -15.36
N ALA A 165 -3.48 8.93 -15.92
CA ALA A 165 -2.22 8.21 -15.77
C ALA A 165 -1.77 8.14 -14.30
N PHE A 166 -1.94 9.22 -13.53
CA PHE A 166 -1.65 9.25 -12.11
C PHE A 166 -2.51 8.24 -11.34
N VAL A 167 -3.81 8.20 -11.58
CA VAL A 167 -4.73 7.25 -10.96
C VAL A 167 -4.32 5.81 -11.26
N PHE A 168 -4.05 5.47 -12.52
CA PHE A 168 -3.59 4.12 -12.86
C PHE A 168 -2.23 3.79 -12.23
N CYS A 169 -1.29 4.74 -12.18
CA CYS A 169 -0.04 4.54 -11.46
C CYS A 169 -0.28 4.20 -9.98
N GLN A 170 -1.27 4.81 -9.31
CA GLN A 170 -1.60 4.45 -7.93
C GLN A 170 -2.22 3.07 -7.80
N VAL A 171 -3.10 2.69 -8.72
CA VAL A 171 -3.67 1.34 -8.78
C VAL A 171 -2.56 0.28 -8.89
N PHE A 172 -1.56 0.49 -9.76
CA PHE A 172 -0.42 -0.43 -9.86
C PHE A 172 0.55 -0.34 -8.69
N ASN A 173 0.74 0.85 -8.10
CA ASN A 173 1.53 1.01 -6.89
C ASN A 173 0.90 0.30 -5.67
N GLN A 174 -0.43 0.24 -5.61
CA GLN A 174 -1.16 -0.53 -4.60
C GLN A 174 -0.83 -2.02 -4.70
N ILE A 175 -0.86 -2.57 -5.94
CA ILE A 175 -0.45 -3.95 -6.23
C ILE A 175 1.00 -4.17 -5.76
N ASN A 176 1.92 -3.25 -6.07
CA ASN A 176 3.32 -3.35 -5.68
C ASN A 176 3.55 -3.26 -4.16
N SER A 177 2.75 -2.48 -3.46
CA SER A 177 2.85 -2.27 -2.01
C SER A 177 2.32 -3.43 -1.19
N ARG A 178 1.62 -4.38 -1.82
CA ARG A 178 1.10 -5.60 -1.21
C ARG A 178 2.18 -6.51 -0.63
N ASP A 179 3.37 -6.52 -1.23
CA ASP A 179 4.51 -7.29 -0.74
C ASP A 179 5.77 -6.42 -0.69
N ILE A 180 6.23 -6.12 0.52
CA ILE A 180 7.36 -5.19 0.75
C ILE A 180 8.68 -5.77 0.20
N GLU A 181 8.88 -7.09 0.31
CA GLU A 181 10.17 -7.74 -0.01
C GLU A 181 10.10 -8.77 -1.14
N LYS A 182 8.93 -9.36 -1.41
CA LYS A 182 8.82 -10.45 -2.38
C LYS A 182 8.67 -9.91 -3.81
N ILE A 183 9.32 -10.59 -4.74
CA ILE A 183 9.33 -10.27 -6.18
C ILE A 183 8.05 -10.79 -6.87
N ASN A 184 7.41 -11.84 -6.33
CA ASN A 184 6.21 -12.44 -6.92
C ASN A 184 4.94 -11.65 -6.60
N ILE A 185 4.80 -10.47 -7.20
CA ILE A 185 3.67 -9.54 -7.01
C ILE A 185 2.33 -10.17 -7.44
N PHE A 186 2.35 -11.09 -8.42
CA PHE A 186 1.15 -11.76 -8.93
C PHE A 186 0.65 -12.93 -8.07
N ARG A 187 1.46 -13.47 -7.15
CA ARG A 187 1.07 -14.67 -6.41
C ARG A 187 0.01 -14.33 -5.36
N GLY A 188 -1.20 -14.85 -5.55
CA GLY A 188 -2.34 -14.65 -4.66
C GLY A 188 -3.11 -13.35 -4.89
N MET A 189 -2.89 -12.63 -5.99
CA MET A 189 -3.65 -11.41 -6.35
C MET A 189 -5.11 -11.74 -6.65
N PHE A 190 -5.34 -12.89 -7.29
CA PHE A 190 -6.67 -13.39 -7.59
C PHE A 190 -7.33 -14.14 -6.41
N ASP A 191 -6.56 -14.45 -5.36
CA ASP A 191 -7.08 -15.16 -4.19
C ASP A 191 -7.76 -14.21 -3.18
N SER A 192 -7.43 -12.91 -3.21
CA SER A 192 -8.09 -11.91 -2.37
C SER A 192 -9.24 -11.26 -3.13
N TRP A 193 -10.46 -11.73 -2.87
CA TRP A 193 -11.67 -11.13 -3.44
C TRP A 193 -11.83 -9.65 -3.08
N VAL A 194 -11.44 -9.25 -1.87
CA VAL A 194 -11.47 -7.84 -1.43
C VAL A 194 -10.59 -6.97 -2.33
N PHE A 195 -9.40 -7.49 -2.68
CA PHE A 195 -8.47 -6.79 -3.56
C PHE A 195 -9.05 -6.62 -4.98
N LEU A 196 -9.61 -7.69 -5.56
CA LEU A 196 -10.24 -7.63 -6.88
C LEU A 196 -11.43 -6.66 -6.91
N ILE A 197 -12.27 -6.66 -5.87
CA ILE A 197 -13.40 -5.73 -5.75
C ILE A 197 -12.90 -4.29 -5.74
N VAL A 198 -11.88 -3.97 -4.94
CA VAL A 198 -11.33 -2.60 -4.87
C VAL A 198 -10.72 -2.17 -6.21
N MET A 199 -10.01 -3.06 -6.92
CA MET A 199 -9.46 -2.78 -8.24
C MET A 199 -10.56 -2.47 -9.26
N VAL A 200 -11.62 -3.28 -9.31
CA VAL A 200 -12.74 -3.10 -10.24
C VAL A 200 -13.53 -1.84 -9.88
N CYS A 201 -13.81 -1.60 -8.60
CA CYS A 201 -14.49 -0.39 -8.14
C CYS A 201 -13.69 0.87 -8.48
N THR A 202 -12.37 0.87 -8.24
CA THR A 202 -11.51 2.02 -8.58
C THR A 202 -11.52 2.31 -10.08
N ALA A 203 -11.41 1.27 -10.92
CA ALA A 203 -11.46 1.44 -12.37
C ALA A 203 -12.85 1.95 -12.84
N ALA A 204 -13.93 1.40 -12.28
CA ALA A 204 -15.29 1.84 -12.61
C ALA A 204 -15.53 3.29 -12.21
N PHE A 205 -15.15 3.69 -10.99
CA PHE A 205 -15.26 5.08 -10.56
C PHE A 205 -14.39 6.02 -11.40
N GLN A 206 -13.20 5.59 -11.81
CA GLN A 206 -12.35 6.38 -12.67
C GLN A 206 -13.01 6.66 -14.03
N VAL A 207 -13.65 5.65 -14.64
CA VAL A 207 -14.42 5.83 -15.89
C VAL A 207 -15.60 6.79 -15.65
N ILE A 208 -16.31 6.63 -14.53
CA ILE A 208 -17.43 7.52 -14.18
C ILE A 208 -16.96 8.97 -14.07
N ILE A 209 -15.84 9.21 -13.37
CA ILE A 209 -15.33 10.57 -13.17
C ILE A 209 -14.92 11.22 -14.48
N VAL A 210 -14.14 10.49 -15.29
CA VAL A 210 -13.59 11.01 -16.55
C VAL A 210 -14.66 11.26 -17.60
N GLU A 211 -15.60 10.32 -17.78
CA GLU A 211 -16.57 10.38 -18.87
C GLU A 211 -17.86 11.14 -18.50
N PHE A 212 -18.30 11.07 -17.23
CA PHE A 212 -19.62 11.59 -16.83
C PHE A 212 -19.55 12.79 -15.87
N LEU A 213 -18.48 12.95 -15.08
CA LEU A 213 -18.34 14.05 -14.10
C LEU A 213 -17.35 15.13 -14.56
N GLY A 214 -17.13 15.29 -15.87
CA GLY A 214 -16.19 16.26 -16.42
C GLY A 214 -16.36 17.69 -15.90
N ALA A 215 -17.60 18.16 -15.76
CA ALA A 215 -17.91 19.49 -15.25
C ALA A 215 -17.54 19.69 -13.77
N PHE A 216 -17.55 18.61 -12.96
CA PHE A 216 -17.20 18.67 -11.53
C PHE A 216 -15.70 18.45 -11.30
N ALA A 217 -15.09 17.53 -12.05
CA ALA A 217 -13.69 17.15 -11.91
C ALA A 217 -12.74 17.99 -12.80
N SER A 218 -13.27 18.89 -13.62
CA SER A 218 -12.54 19.62 -14.66
C SER A 218 -11.76 18.66 -15.58
N THR A 219 -12.46 17.61 -16.05
CA THR A 219 -11.91 16.59 -16.94
C THR A 219 -12.67 16.55 -18.26
N VAL A 220 -11.98 16.19 -19.33
CA VAL A 220 -12.59 15.99 -20.65
C VAL A 220 -12.64 14.49 -21.02
N PRO A 221 -13.68 14.03 -21.75
CA PRO A 221 -13.75 12.65 -22.21
C PRO A 221 -12.49 12.25 -23.00
N LEU A 222 -11.92 11.10 -22.64
CA LEU A 222 -10.65 10.64 -23.17
C LEU A 222 -10.88 9.64 -24.31
N SER A 223 -10.06 9.72 -25.36
CA SER A 223 -10.07 8.70 -26.40
C SER A 223 -9.57 7.36 -25.86
N TRP A 224 -10.03 6.26 -26.45
CA TRP A 224 -9.62 4.91 -26.01
C TRP A 224 -8.10 4.71 -26.06
N GLN A 225 -7.40 5.41 -26.97
CA GLN A 225 -5.94 5.37 -27.11
C GLN A 225 -5.25 6.02 -25.90
N LEU A 226 -5.77 7.15 -25.41
CA LEU A 226 -5.22 7.84 -24.23
C LEU A 226 -5.53 7.08 -22.94
N TRP A 227 -6.68 6.41 -22.87
CA TRP A 227 -6.97 5.42 -21.83
C TRP A 227 -5.94 4.29 -21.81
N LEU A 228 -5.68 3.67 -22.98
CA LEU A 228 -4.72 2.58 -23.09
C LEU A 228 -3.30 3.05 -22.73
N LEU A 229 -2.90 4.24 -23.18
CA LEU A 229 -1.63 4.85 -22.79
C LEU A 229 -1.51 5.01 -21.28
N SER A 230 -2.56 5.53 -20.62
CA SER A 230 -2.58 5.74 -19.16
C SER A 230 -2.41 4.41 -18.41
N ILE A 231 -3.12 3.37 -18.84
CA ILE A 231 -3.00 2.02 -18.28
C ILE A 231 -1.61 1.46 -18.50
N LEU A 232 -1.02 1.66 -19.69
CA LEU A 232 0.31 1.15 -20.04
C LEU A 232 1.39 1.83 -19.20
N LEU A 233 1.33 3.15 -19.02
CA LEU A 233 2.24 3.87 -18.13
C LEU A 233 2.16 3.37 -16.68
N GLY A 234 0.94 3.08 -16.23
CA GLY A 234 0.72 2.41 -14.95
C GLY A 234 1.34 1.00 -14.91
N ALA A 235 1.15 0.17 -15.94
CA ALA A 235 1.68 -1.18 -15.99
C ALA A 235 3.23 -1.20 -16.02
N VAL A 236 3.86 -0.22 -16.66
CA VAL A 236 5.32 -0.05 -16.65
C VAL A 236 5.84 0.27 -15.24
N SER A 237 5.09 1.03 -14.42
CA SER A 237 5.46 1.29 -13.02
C SER A 237 5.65 0.00 -12.21
N MET A 238 4.83 -1.01 -12.51
CA MET A 238 4.89 -2.32 -11.89
C MET A 238 6.13 -3.10 -12.35
N LEU A 239 6.46 -3.07 -13.65
CA LEU A 239 7.66 -3.72 -14.17
C LEU A 239 8.93 -3.12 -13.57
N VAL A 240 9.00 -1.80 -13.49
CA VAL A 240 10.10 -1.08 -12.84
C VAL A 240 10.23 -1.50 -11.37
N ALA A 241 9.11 -1.67 -10.67
CA ALA A 241 9.12 -2.17 -9.29
C ALA A 241 9.74 -3.55 -9.15
N VAL A 242 9.39 -4.48 -10.04
CA VAL A 242 9.92 -5.86 -10.05
C VAL A 242 11.43 -5.83 -10.28
N VAL A 243 11.89 -5.02 -11.25
CA VAL A 243 13.31 -4.89 -11.58
C VAL A 243 14.10 -4.33 -10.40
N LEU A 244 13.60 -3.27 -9.76
CA LEU A 244 14.31 -2.64 -8.64
C LEU A 244 14.29 -3.48 -7.36
N LYS A 245 13.27 -4.33 -7.16
CA LYS A 245 13.25 -5.33 -6.08
C LYS A 245 14.31 -6.43 -6.25
N LEU A 246 14.91 -6.60 -7.43
CA LEU A 246 16.06 -7.50 -7.62
C LEU A 246 17.34 -6.98 -6.96
N ILE A 247 17.41 -5.67 -6.67
CA ILE A 247 18.56 -5.06 -6.01
C ILE A 247 18.44 -5.32 -4.50
N PRO A 248 19.30 -6.17 -3.91
CA PRO A 248 19.23 -6.51 -2.50
C PRO A 248 19.54 -5.28 -1.65
N VAL A 249 18.66 -4.95 -0.70
CA VAL A 249 18.96 -3.96 0.33
C VAL A 249 19.62 -4.65 1.49
N GLU A 250 20.79 -4.14 1.86
CA GLU A 250 21.59 -4.64 2.96
C GLU A 250 20.78 -4.56 4.27
N ARG A 251 20.53 -5.73 4.87
CA ARG A 251 19.90 -5.83 6.18
C ARG A 251 20.94 -5.48 7.22
N ILE A 252 20.79 -4.33 7.86
CA ILE A 252 21.46 -4.11 9.15
C ILE A 252 20.66 -4.93 10.18
N THR A 253 20.98 -6.21 10.31
CA THR A 253 20.61 -7.01 11.48
C THR A 253 21.52 -6.61 12.63
N LYS A 254 21.20 -5.50 13.30
CA LYS A 254 21.66 -5.34 14.69
C LYS A 254 20.78 -6.26 15.54
N HIS A 255 21.28 -7.47 15.79
CA HIS A 255 20.75 -8.30 16.86
C HIS A 255 20.99 -7.56 18.18
N HIS A 256 19.95 -6.91 18.69
CA HIS A 256 19.93 -6.27 20.01
C HIS A 256 19.06 -7.05 20.99
N ASP A 257 18.75 -8.30 20.69
CA ASP A 257 18.04 -9.17 21.59
C ASP A 257 19.07 -10.20 22.03
N GLY A 258 19.54 -10.11 23.27
CA GLY A 258 20.44 -11.08 23.92
C GLY A 258 19.80 -12.46 24.12
N TYR A 259 18.94 -12.88 23.20
CA TYR A 259 18.33 -14.20 23.12
C TYR A 259 18.96 -14.93 21.94
N GLU A 260 19.74 -15.96 22.24
CA GLU A 260 20.12 -16.97 21.26
C GLU A 260 18.84 -17.66 20.74
N ALA A 261 18.81 -17.98 19.45
CA ALA A 261 17.78 -18.84 18.91
C ALA A 261 17.85 -20.17 19.67
N LEU A 262 16.73 -20.59 20.27
CA LEU A 262 16.66 -21.91 20.89
C LEU A 262 17.09 -22.95 19.85
N PRO A 263 18.00 -23.87 20.18
CA PRO A 263 18.39 -24.93 19.27
C PRO A 263 17.11 -25.62 18.80
N SER A 264 16.96 -25.72 17.47
CA SER A 264 15.86 -26.48 16.87
C SER A 264 15.82 -27.84 17.56
N GLY A 265 14.65 -28.17 18.14
CA GLY A 265 14.43 -29.48 18.74
C GLY A 265 14.85 -30.59 17.76
N PRO A 266 15.21 -31.78 18.27
CA PRO A 266 15.71 -32.85 17.43
C PRO A 266 14.76 -33.11 16.27
N PRO A 267 15.29 -33.38 15.06
CA PRO A 267 14.46 -33.63 13.89
C PRO A 267 13.41 -34.69 14.22
N GLU A 268 12.14 -34.40 13.93
CA GLU A 268 11.07 -35.39 13.96
C GLU A 268 11.43 -36.50 12.95
N GLY A 269 12.04 -37.56 13.47
CA GLY A 269 12.60 -38.63 12.69
C GLY A 269 13.68 -39.37 13.46
N ILE A 270 13.28 -40.10 14.50
CA ILE A 270 13.72 -41.47 14.88
C ILE A 270 12.90 -41.85 16.13
N VAL A 271 11.88 -42.66 15.88
CA VAL A 271 11.26 -43.80 16.59
C VAL A 271 9.74 -43.74 16.40
#